data_AF-G5JZU6-F1
#
_entry.id   AF-G5JZU6-F1
#
_cell.length_a   1.000
_cell.length_b   1.000
_cell.length_c   1.000
_cell.angle_alpha   90.00
_cell.angle_beta   90.00
_cell.angle_gamma   90.00
#
_symmetry.space_group_name_H-M   'P 1'
#
loop_
_entity.id
_entity.type
_entity.pdbx_description
1 polymer ?
#
loop_
_entity_poly.entity_id
_entity_poly.type
_entity_poly.pdbx_seq_one_letter_code
_entity_poly.pdbx_strand_id
1 'polypeptide(L)'
;MESLLTSIYSDSTSHYVSNPYPKRGDKISITIRLRVNDKIDKVFLRYKKQGVEIIETMSKQKVVNGLVYYQAQAHCLDQFLTYQFYLTTQDTIYFYTQAGLTTYLPDDSRNFKIFTDYDAPSWLSKTVFYQIMPDRFANGRPELTLKADAFTYNHKQPRLMNWDEAPLEYSEVSGMDFYGGDLWGIIDRLDYLQELDVNGIYLNPIFTSPTHHKYDALDYFEVDPSLGGEEALIALSKAMHDRDMRLILDISINHTSSSSKWFNKTCEFYDKS
;
A
#
# COMPACT_ATOMS: atom_id res chain seq x y z
N MET A 1 -22.70 -2.18 30.75
CA MET A 1 -22.56 -2.05 29.28
C MET A 1 -21.11 -1.77 28.91
N GLU A 2 -20.44 -0.77 29.50
CA GLU A 2 -19.02 -0.47 29.23
C GLU A 2 -18.06 -1.65 29.50
N SER A 3 -18.33 -2.50 30.50
CA SER A 3 -17.49 -3.67 30.79
C SER A 3 -17.68 -4.87 29.84
N LEU A 4 -18.78 -4.89 29.07
CA LEU A 4 -19.09 -5.91 28.05
C LEU A 4 -18.42 -5.55 26.70
N LEU A 5 -18.23 -4.25 26.44
CA LEU A 5 -17.66 -3.75 25.18
C LEU A 5 -16.15 -4.03 25.05
N THR A 6 -15.44 -4.23 26.16
CA THR A 6 -13.99 -4.47 26.14
C THR A 6 -13.62 -5.95 26.01
N SER A 7 -14.56 -6.87 26.22
CA SER A 7 -14.30 -8.32 26.17
C SER A 7 -14.63 -8.95 24.81
N ILE A 8 -15.60 -8.40 24.08
CA ILE A 8 -16.04 -8.89 22.78
C ILE A 8 -15.02 -8.49 21.72
N TYR A 9 -14.41 -9.48 21.07
CA TYR A 9 -13.45 -9.20 20.01
C TYR A 9 -13.35 -10.33 18.99
N SER A 10 -13.26 -9.94 17.73
CA SER A 10 -12.84 -10.76 16.60
C SER A 10 -12.22 -9.82 15.57
N ASP A 11 -11.27 -10.35 14.79
CA ASP A 11 -10.80 -9.73 13.56
C ASP A 11 -10.68 -10.79 12.46
N SER A 12 -10.09 -10.44 11.32
CA SER A 12 -9.85 -11.35 10.19
C SER A 12 -8.45 -11.99 10.23
N THR A 13 -7.69 -11.84 11.32
CA THR A 13 -6.31 -12.37 11.44
C THR A 13 -6.29 -13.84 11.80
N SER A 14 -5.11 -14.45 11.77
CA SER A 14 -4.88 -15.85 12.12
C SER A 14 -5.19 -16.19 13.59
N HIS A 15 -5.38 -15.17 14.45
CA HIS A 15 -5.82 -15.38 15.83
C HIS A 15 -7.31 -15.75 15.95
N TYR A 16 -8.13 -15.32 15.00
CA TYR A 16 -9.59 -15.52 15.01
C TYR A 16 -10.11 -16.30 13.82
N VAL A 17 -9.34 -16.36 12.74
CA VAL A 17 -9.68 -17.09 11.52
C VAL A 17 -8.63 -18.16 11.25
N SER A 18 -9.05 -19.41 11.02
CA SER A 18 -8.12 -20.52 10.80
C SER A 18 -7.23 -20.36 9.56
N ASN A 19 -7.74 -19.68 8.54
CA ASN A 19 -6.98 -19.26 7.36
C ASN A 19 -7.47 -17.87 6.88
N PRO A 20 -6.72 -16.78 7.11
CA PRO A 20 -7.03 -15.43 6.62
C PRO A 20 -6.94 -15.26 5.10
N TYR A 21 -6.30 -16.20 4.39
CA TYR A 21 -6.10 -16.20 2.94
C TYR A 21 -6.67 -17.50 2.34
N PRO A 22 -7.98 -17.77 2.47
CA PRO A 22 -8.60 -18.98 1.97
C PRO A 22 -8.60 -19.03 0.44
N LYS A 23 -8.48 -20.23 -0.11
CA LYS A 23 -8.81 -20.47 -1.51
C LYS A 23 -10.32 -20.63 -1.66
N ARG A 24 -10.85 -20.38 -2.86
CA ARG A 24 -12.24 -20.71 -3.16
C ARG A 24 -12.48 -22.21 -2.97
N GLY A 25 -13.52 -22.54 -2.20
CA GLY A 25 -13.87 -23.90 -1.82
C GLY A 25 -13.40 -24.29 -0.42
N ASP A 26 -12.51 -23.52 0.21
CA ASP A 26 -12.04 -23.83 1.55
C ASP A 26 -13.15 -23.72 2.59
N LYS A 27 -13.06 -24.54 3.64
CA LYS A 27 -13.79 -24.36 4.89
C LYS A 27 -12.85 -23.75 5.91
N ILE A 28 -13.24 -22.62 6.48
CA ILE A 28 -12.46 -21.94 7.52
C ILE A 28 -13.27 -21.80 8.79
N SER A 29 -12.56 -21.78 9.91
CA SER A 29 -13.13 -21.55 11.22
C SER A 29 -13.06 -20.07 11.54
N ILE A 30 -14.18 -19.48 11.95
CA ILE A 30 -14.26 -18.09 12.42
C ILE A 30 -14.56 -18.10 13.90
N THR A 31 -13.82 -17.29 14.66
CA THR A 31 -13.81 -17.30 16.12
C THR A 31 -14.14 -15.91 16.65
N ILE A 32 -14.91 -15.84 17.73
CA ILE A 32 -15.11 -14.63 18.53
C ILE A 32 -14.80 -14.91 19.99
N ARG A 33 -14.19 -13.93 20.66
CA ARG A 33 -13.85 -13.96 22.07
C ARG A 33 -14.84 -13.13 22.88
N LEU A 34 -15.19 -13.61 24.07
CA LEU A 34 -16.01 -12.94 25.09
C LEU A 34 -15.44 -13.17 26.50
N ARG A 35 -15.96 -12.50 27.54
CA ARG A 35 -15.61 -12.81 28.93
C ARG A 35 -16.47 -13.96 29.47
N VAL A 36 -15.90 -14.81 30.33
CA VAL A 36 -16.53 -16.05 30.86
C VAL A 36 -17.84 -15.83 31.64
N ASN A 37 -18.18 -14.61 32.02
CA ASN A 37 -19.38 -14.29 32.79
C ASN A 37 -20.27 -13.23 32.11
N ASP A 38 -20.02 -12.91 30.84
CA ASP A 38 -20.97 -12.08 30.09
C ASP A 38 -22.29 -12.86 29.97
N LYS A 39 -23.42 -12.20 30.20
CA LYS A 39 -24.77 -12.82 30.16
C LYS A 39 -25.20 -13.13 28.72
N ILE A 40 -24.39 -13.89 27.99
CA ILE A 40 -24.62 -14.30 26.61
C ILE A 40 -25.08 -15.76 26.62
N ASP A 41 -26.30 -16.00 26.14
CA ASP A 41 -26.91 -17.32 26.07
C ASP A 41 -26.44 -18.10 24.84
N LYS A 42 -26.35 -17.43 23.68
CA LYS A 42 -25.91 -18.03 22.42
C LYS A 42 -25.12 -17.02 21.59
N VAL A 43 -24.22 -17.56 20.77
CA VAL A 43 -23.43 -16.82 19.80
C VAL A 43 -23.65 -17.45 18.44
N PHE A 44 -23.89 -16.62 17.43
CA PHE A 44 -24.09 -17.05 16.05
C PHE A 44 -23.10 -16.36 15.12
N LEU A 45 -22.66 -17.10 14.11
CA LEU A 45 -21.96 -16.56 12.96
C LEU A 45 -22.98 -16.39 11.84
N ARG A 46 -23.21 -15.16 11.40
CA ARG A 46 -23.97 -14.89 10.19
C ARG A 46 -23.03 -14.57 9.06
N TYR A 47 -23.10 -15.31 7.96
CA TYR A 47 -22.32 -15.05 6.75
C TYR A 47 -23.17 -15.23 5.49
N LYS A 48 -22.64 -14.82 4.34
CA LYS A 48 -23.28 -15.06 3.04
C LYS A 48 -22.58 -16.17 2.29
N LYS A 49 -23.37 -17.06 1.69
CA LYS A 49 -22.93 -18.13 0.80
C LYS A 49 -23.74 -18.06 -0.50
N GLN A 50 -23.10 -17.71 -1.61
CA GLN A 50 -23.73 -17.52 -2.91
C GLN A 50 -24.90 -16.51 -2.84
N GLY A 51 -24.71 -15.44 -2.08
CA GLY A 51 -25.72 -14.40 -1.84
C GLY A 51 -26.80 -14.76 -0.81
N VAL A 52 -26.88 -16.01 -0.36
CA VAL A 52 -27.86 -16.46 0.64
C VAL A 52 -27.30 -16.29 2.04
N GLU A 53 -28.13 -15.79 2.95
CA GLU A 53 -27.79 -15.67 4.37
C GLU A 53 -27.76 -17.04 5.04
N ILE A 54 -26.67 -17.30 5.75
CA ILE A 54 -26.47 -18.49 6.58
C ILE A 54 -26.21 -18.01 8.01
N ILE A 55 -26.91 -18.61 8.98
CA ILE A 55 -26.73 -18.36 10.41
C ILE A 55 -26.34 -19.68 11.06
N GLU A 56 -25.09 -19.77 11.52
CA GLU A 56 -24.56 -20.94 12.22
C GLU A 56 -24.46 -20.67 13.71
N THR A 57 -24.88 -21.63 14.54
CA THR A 57 -24.66 -21.55 15.98
C THR A 57 -23.20 -21.83 16.27
N MET A 58 -22.54 -20.93 17.00
CA MET A 58 -21.13 -21.09 17.38
C MET A 58 -21.00 -21.93 18.64
N SER A 59 -19.96 -22.75 18.69
CA SER A 59 -19.68 -23.62 19.83
C SER A 59 -18.48 -23.12 20.62
N LYS A 60 -18.56 -23.21 21.95
CA LYS A 60 -17.44 -22.91 22.86
C LYS A 60 -16.28 -23.86 22.61
N GLN A 61 -15.11 -23.33 22.31
CA GLN A 61 -13.89 -24.11 22.03
C GLN A 61 -12.95 -24.16 23.22
N LYS A 62 -12.65 -23.00 23.81
CA LYS A 62 -11.68 -22.89 24.91
C LYS A 62 -11.98 -21.73 25.84
N VAL A 63 -11.41 -21.82 27.04
CA VAL A 63 -11.38 -20.75 28.03
C VAL A 63 -9.93 -20.49 28.43
N VAL A 64 -9.49 -19.24 28.34
CA VAL A 64 -8.13 -18.82 28.68
C VAL A 64 -8.19 -17.46 29.37
N ASN A 65 -7.60 -17.34 30.56
CA ASN A 65 -7.49 -16.07 31.30
C ASN A 65 -8.83 -15.31 31.45
N GLY A 66 -9.91 -16.03 31.77
CA GLY A 66 -11.24 -15.43 31.94
C GLY A 66 -11.96 -15.05 30.64
N LEU A 67 -11.42 -15.46 29.49
CA LEU A 67 -12.00 -15.25 28.17
C LEU A 67 -12.46 -16.58 27.58
N VAL A 68 -13.65 -16.61 26.99
CA VAL A 68 -14.24 -17.74 26.28
C VAL A 68 -14.24 -17.49 24.78
N TYR A 69 -13.87 -18.51 24.00
CA TYR A 69 -13.78 -18.43 22.55
C TYR A 69 -14.87 -19.32 21.93
N TYR A 70 -15.73 -18.72 21.11
CA TYR A 70 -16.75 -19.40 20.33
C TYR A 70 -16.30 -19.50 18.87
N GLN A 71 -16.58 -20.63 18.23
CA GLN A 71 -16.15 -20.88 16.85
C GLN A 71 -17.25 -21.55 16.03
N ALA A 72 -17.34 -21.21 14.74
CA ALA A 72 -18.14 -21.90 13.74
C ALA A 72 -17.37 -22.01 12.41
N GLN A 73 -17.78 -22.93 11.55
CA GLN A 73 -17.23 -23.10 10.21
C GLN A 73 -17.99 -22.23 9.20
N ALA A 74 -17.27 -21.64 8.25
CA ALA A 74 -17.82 -20.96 7.09
C ALA A 74 -17.21 -21.52 5.80
N HIS A 75 -18.00 -21.56 4.74
CA HIS A 75 -17.58 -22.08 3.43
C HIS A 75 -17.26 -20.92 2.48
N CYS A 76 -16.03 -20.87 1.98
CA CYS A 76 -15.50 -19.79 1.15
C CYS A 76 -15.81 -20.02 -0.33
N LEU A 77 -17.08 -19.88 -0.74
CA LEU A 77 -17.48 -20.10 -2.15
C LEU A 77 -17.52 -18.81 -3.00
N ASP A 78 -17.68 -17.67 -2.36
CA ASP A 78 -17.74 -16.37 -3.00
C ASP A 78 -16.36 -15.69 -3.06
N GLN A 79 -16.19 -14.68 -3.90
CA GLN A 79 -14.97 -13.85 -3.93
C GLN A 79 -14.70 -13.18 -2.57
N PHE A 80 -15.78 -12.83 -1.87
CA PHE A 80 -15.74 -12.25 -0.54
C PHE A 80 -16.56 -13.12 0.41
N LEU A 81 -15.91 -13.69 1.41
CA LEU A 81 -16.65 -14.15 2.58
C LEU A 81 -16.96 -12.92 3.42
N THR A 82 -18.24 -12.58 3.55
CA THR A 82 -18.72 -11.49 4.41
C THR A 82 -19.44 -12.07 5.62
N TYR A 83 -19.11 -11.60 6.82
CA TYR A 83 -19.69 -12.13 8.05
C TYR A 83 -19.82 -11.10 9.18
N GLN A 84 -20.68 -11.43 10.13
CA GLN A 84 -20.90 -10.73 11.38
C GLN A 84 -21.35 -11.71 12.47
N PHE A 85 -21.42 -11.26 13.71
CA PHE A 85 -21.79 -12.11 14.84
C PHE A 85 -23.06 -11.62 15.50
N TYR A 86 -23.94 -12.55 15.88
CA TYR A 86 -25.12 -12.26 16.69
C TYR A 86 -24.89 -12.86 18.08
N LEU A 87 -25.13 -12.07 19.12
CA LEU A 87 -24.95 -12.47 20.50
C LEU A 87 -26.26 -12.24 21.25
N THR A 88 -26.87 -13.32 21.73
CA THR A 88 -28.18 -13.23 22.37
C THR A 88 -28.03 -13.26 23.87
N THR A 89 -28.81 -12.43 24.55
CA THR A 89 -29.07 -12.48 25.99
C THR A 89 -30.55 -12.79 26.21
N GLN A 90 -30.98 -12.84 27.47
CA GLN A 90 -32.40 -13.04 27.81
C GLN A 90 -33.31 -11.97 27.20
N ASP A 91 -32.82 -10.73 27.09
CA ASP A 91 -33.65 -9.57 26.76
C ASP A 91 -33.17 -8.81 25.50
N THR A 92 -32.01 -9.14 24.93
CA THR A 92 -31.40 -8.34 23.85
C THR A 92 -30.57 -9.19 22.90
N ILE A 93 -30.57 -8.83 21.63
CA ILE A 93 -29.62 -9.34 20.64
C ILE A 93 -28.63 -8.23 20.31
N TYR A 94 -27.35 -8.54 20.44
CA TYR A 94 -26.26 -7.69 19.99
C TYR A 94 -25.71 -8.18 18.66
N PHE A 95 -25.29 -7.23 17.82
CA PHE A 95 -24.69 -7.48 16.52
C PHE A 95 -23.26 -6.95 16.56
N TYR A 96 -22.29 -7.74 16.13
CA TYR A 96 -20.88 -7.36 16.13
C TYR A 96 -20.29 -7.42 14.73
N THR A 97 -19.78 -6.28 14.28
CA THR A 97 -19.21 -6.03 12.96
C THR A 97 -17.87 -5.30 13.09
N GLN A 98 -17.26 -4.87 11.98
CA GLN A 98 -16.07 -4.01 12.03
C GLN A 98 -16.35 -2.64 12.67
N ALA A 99 -17.61 -2.20 12.69
CA ALA A 99 -18.01 -0.97 13.38
C ALA A 99 -18.19 -1.16 14.90
N GLY A 100 -17.96 -2.38 15.41
CA GLY A 100 -18.17 -2.72 16.81
C GLY A 100 -19.56 -3.29 17.09
N LEU A 101 -19.98 -3.18 18.34
CA LEU A 101 -21.20 -3.79 18.87
C LEU A 101 -22.40 -2.84 18.74
N THR A 102 -23.53 -3.33 18.24
CA THR A 102 -24.80 -2.59 18.17
C THR A 102 -25.94 -3.43 18.77
N THR A 103 -27.04 -2.77 19.15
CA THR A 103 -28.29 -3.40 19.62
C THR A 103 -29.39 -3.43 18.55
N TYR A 104 -29.06 -2.97 17.34
CA TYR A 104 -29.90 -3.02 16.14
C TYR A 104 -29.12 -3.71 15.03
N LEU A 105 -29.82 -4.41 14.14
CA LEU A 105 -29.21 -5.09 13.00
C LEU A 105 -28.58 -4.04 12.06
N PRO A 106 -27.24 -4.02 11.90
CA PRO A 106 -26.58 -3.10 10.99
C PRO A 106 -26.76 -3.58 9.54
N ASP A 107 -26.56 -2.67 8.59
CA ASP A 107 -26.40 -3.04 7.19
C ASP A 107 -25.07 -3.79 6.94
N ASP A 108 -24.92 -4.34 5.73
CA ASP A 108 -23.76 -5.17 5.37
C ASP A 108 -22.46 -4.40 5.10
N SER A 109 -22.47 -3.05 5.12
CA SER A 109 -21.32 -2.23 4.75
C SER A 109 -20.13 -2.38 5.70
N ARG A 110 -20.39 -2.82 6.94
CA ARG A 110 -19.40 -3.00 8.01
C ARG A 110 -19.15 -4.45 8.39
N ASN A 111 -19.72 -5.40 7.66
CA ASN A 111 -19.39 -6.82 7.85
C ASN A 111 -17.87 -7.04 7.72
N PHE A 112 -17.33 -7.96 8.52
CA PHE A 112 -15.99 -8.46 8.28
C PHE A 112 -15.92 -9.06 6.88
N LYS A 113 -14.78 -8.88 6.21
CA LYS A 113 -14.54 -9.38 4.86
C LYS A 113 -13.24 -10.15 4.80
N ILE A 114 -13.28 -11.29 4.12
CA ILE A 114 -12.10 -12.08 3.76
C ILE A 114 -12.17 -12.33 2.25
N PHE A 115 -11.07 -12.02 1.57
CA PHE A 115 -10.94 -12.29 0.14
C PHE A 115 -10.56 -13.75 -0.07
N THR A 116 -11.25 -14.43 -0.97
CA THR A 116 -10.81 -15.74 -1.46
C THR A 116 -9.80 -15.56 -2.59
N ASP A 117 -8.86 -16.50 -2.68
CA ASP A 117 -7.80 -16.51 -3.70
C ASP A 117 -6.95 -15.23 -3.71
N TYR A 118 -6.87 -14.52 -2.58
CA TYR A 118 -6.03 -13.33 -2.45
C TYR A 118 -4.57 -13.73 -2.25
N ASP A 119 -3.75 -13.41 -3.25
CA ASP A 119 -2.32 -13.69 -3.28
C ASP A 119 -1.53 -12.38 -3.33
N ALA A 120 -1.29 -11.80 -2.15
CA ALA A 120 -0.41 -10.64 -2.02
C ALA A 120 1.06 -11.10 -1.90
N PRO A 121 2.03 -10.35 -2.47
CA PRO A 121 3.43 -10.68 -2.32
C PRO A 121 3.83 -10.78 -0.84
N SER A 122 4.32 -11.96 -0.43
CA SER A 122 4.58 -12.27 0.98
C SER A 122 5.66 -11.41 1.64
N TRP A 123 6.50 -10.76 0.84
CA TRP A 123 7.52 -9.82 1.30
C TRP A 123 6.92 -8.48 1.75
N LEU A 124 5.76 -8.08 1.22
CA LEU A 124 5.18 -6.74 1.44
C LEU A 124 4.90 -6.47 2.93
N SER A 125 4.33 -7.44 3.65
CA SER A 125 4.03 -7.30 5.09
C SER A 125 5.25 -7.32 6.00
N LYS A 126 6.42 -7.66 5.45
CA LYS A 126 7.72 -7.71 6.16
C LYS A 126 8.65 -6.57 5.73
N THR A 127 8.14 -5.63 4.92
CA THR A 127 8.96 -4.59 4.32
C THR A 127 8.83 -3.29 5.07
N VAL A 128 9.98 -2.70 5.42
CA VAL A 128 10.12 -1.32 5.86
C VAL A 128 10.58 -0.52 4.65
N PHE A 129 9.68 0.33 4.14
CA PHE A 129 9.94 1.13 2.97
C PHE A 129 10.63 2.45 3.30
N TYR A 130 11.56 2.85 2.42
CA TYR A 130 12.13 4.19 2.37
C TYR A 130 11.83 4.81 1.01
N GLN A 131 11.17 5.96 1.00
CA GLN A 131 10.87 6.68 -0.23
C GLN A 131 12.02 7.63 -0.60
N ILE A 132 12.43 7.62 -1.86
CA ILE A 132 13.54 8.44 -2.35
C ILE A 132 13.10 9.29 -3.53
N MET A 133 13.36 10.59 -3.43
CA MET A 133 13.39 11.50 -4.59
C MET A 133 14.84 11.55 -5.12
N PRO A 134 15.14 10.93 -6.27
CA PRO A 134 16.51 10.68 -6.71
C PRO A 134 17.39 11.92 -6.72
N ASP A 135 16.90 13.04 -7.29
CA ASP A 135 17.64 14.30 -7.44
C ASP A 135 18.15 14.88 -6.10
N ARG A 136 17.55 14.51 -4.96
CA ARG A 136 17.88 15.10 -3.64
C ARG A 136 18.47 14.13 -2.63
N PHE A 137 18.69 12.87 -2.99
CA PHE A 137 19.11 11.87 -2.01
C PHE A 137 20.62 11.75 -1.88
N ALA A 138 21.32 11.53 -2.99
CA ALA A 138 22.78 11.54 -3.07
C ALA A 138 23.22 11.74 -4.52
N ASN A 139 24.21 12.61 -4.73
CA ASN A 139 24.91 12.77 -6.01
C ASN A 139 26.12 11.80 -6.02
N GLY A 140 25.99 10.69 -6.75
CA GLY A 140 27.03 9.66 -6.83
C GLY A 140 27.95 9.87 -8.02
N ARG A 141 27.46 10.49 -9.10
CA ARG A 141 28.19 10.76 -10.34
C ARG A 141 27.95 12.22 -10.76
N PRO A 142 28.72 13.17 -10.21
CA PRO A 142 28.57 14.60 -10.53
C PRO A 142 28.67 14.93 -12.03
N GLU A 143 29.35 14.10 -12.81
CA GLU A 143 29.45 14.23 -14.27
C GLU A 143 28.12 14.03 -15.02
N LEU A 144 27.12 13.38 -14.39
CA LEU A 144 25.77 13.21 -14.93
C LEU A 144 24.85 14.39 -14.60
N THR A 145 25.26 15.24 -13.66
CA THR A 145 24.47 16.41 -13.27
C THR A 145 24.26 17.30 -14.49
N LEU A 146 23.00 17.71 -14.71
CA LEU A 146 22.62 18.57 -15.83
C LEU A 146 23.47 19.86 -15.86
N LYS A 147 23.58 20.47 -17.03
CA LYS A 147 24.15 21.82 -17.17
C LYS A 147 23.03 22.85 -17.15
N ALA A 148 23.32 24.06 -16.70
CA ALA A 148 22.32 25.13 -16.54
C ALA A 148 21.66 25.56 -17.87
N ASP A 149 22.23 25.19 -19.01
CA ASP A 149 21.74 25.48 -20.37
C ASP A 149 21.46 24.22 -21.19
N ALA A 150 21.32 23.06 -20.53
CA ALA A 150 21.19 21.78 -21.21
C ALA A 150 19.95 21.68 -22.12
N PHE A 151 18.85 22.36 -21.77
CA PHE A 151 17.62 22.40 -22.58
C PHE A 151 16.66 23.51 -22.10
N THR A 152 15.76 23.96 -22.98
CA THR A 152 14.64 24.82 -22.58
C THR A 152 13.35 24.02 -22.45
N TYR A 153 12.61 24.22 -21.35
CA TYR A 153 11.25 23.70 -21.16
C TYR A 153 10.34 24.81 -20.62
N ASN A 154 9.20 25.06 -21.29
CA ASN A 154 8.27 26.15 -20.93
C ASN A 154 8.97 27.50 -20.68
N HIS A 155 9.91 27.86 -21.57
CA HIS A 155 10.73 29.09 -21.49
C HIS A 155 11.66 29.19 -20.27
N LYS A 156 11.85 28.09 -19.52
CA LYS A 156 12.79 27.99 -18.41
C LYS A 156 13.94 27.05 -18.77
N GLN A 157 15.09 27.28 -18.15
CA GLN A 157 16.30 26.47 -18.26
C GLN A 157 16.57 25.79 -16.92
N PRO A 158 17.24 24.62 -16.88
CA PRO A 158 17.69 24.00 -15.65
C PRO A 158 18.48 24.97 -14.78
N ARG A 159 18.17 25.03 -13.50
CA ARG A 159 18.94 25.76 -12.50
C ARG A 159 19.67 24.75 -11.63
N LEU A 160 21.00 24.78 -11.67
CA LEU A 160 21.81 23.98 -10.77
C LEU A 160 21.85 24.62 -9.40
N MET A 161 21.58 23.80 -8.40
CA MET A 161 21.57 24.18 -7.00
C MET A 161 22.79 23.57 -6.31
N ASN A 162 23.35 24.28 -5.32
CA ASN A 162 24.33 23.66 -4.43
C ASN A 162 23.61 22.72 -3.46
N TRP A 163 24.27 21.63 -3.04
CA TRP A 163 23.63 20.57 -2.25
C TRP A 163 22.95 21.07 -0.95
N ASP A 164 23.57 22.06 -0.30
CA ASP A 164 23.09 22.63 0.97
C ASP A 164 22.14 23.83 0.80
N GLU A 165 21.81 24.21 -0.44
CA GLU A 165 20.84 25.27 -0.69
C GLU A 165 19.40 24.79 -0.42
N ALA A 166 18.53 25.73 -0.04
CA ALA A 166 17.11 25.43 0.09
C ALA A 166 16.47 25.28 -1.30
N PRO A 167 15.56 24.29 -1.49
CA PRO A 167 14.76 24.20 -2.71
C PRO A 167 13.99 25.49 -2.97
N LEU A 168 13.85 25.83 -4.25
CA LEU A 168 13.14 27.03 -4.66
C LEU A 168 11.65 26.75 -4.78
N GLU A 169 10.84 27.80 -4.66
CA GLU A 169 9.40 27.69 -4.82
C GLU A 169 9.01 27.27 -6.24
N TYR A 170 7.96 26.44 -6.36
CA TYR A 170 7.50 25.95 -7.65
C TYR A 170 7.13 27.08 -8.63
N SER A 171 6.62 28.20 -8.12
CA SER A 171 6.30 29.39 -8.94
C SER A 171 7.54 29.98 -9.63
N GLU A 172 8.72 29.87 -9.01
CA GLU A 172 9.97 30.42 -9.52
C GLU A 172 10.56 29.53 -10.60
N VAL A 173 10.72 28.24 -10.32
CA VAL A 173 11.49 27.31 -11.16
C VAL A 173 10.65 26.24 -11.85
N SER A 174 9.43 25.99 -11.41
CA SER A 174 8.51 24.99 -11.99
C SER A 174 9.14 23.61 -12.13
N GLY A 175 9.84 23.17 -11.09
CA GLY A 175 10.51 21.87 -11.07
C GLY A 175 11.85 21.82 -11.83
N MET A 176 12.40 22.96 -12.22
CA MET A 176 13.66 23.06 -12.97
C MET A 176 14.90 23.29 -12.08
N ASP A 177 14.77 23.21 -10.76
CA ASP A 177 15.89 23.24 -9.81
C ASP A 177 16.46 21.83 -9.57
N PHE A 178 17.71 21.61 -9.97
CA PHE A 178 18.39 20.31 -9.94
C PHE A 178 19.58 20.32 -9.00
N TYR A 179 19.69 19.29 -8.18
CA TYR A 179 20.78 19.09 -7.21
C TYR A 179 21.74 17.98 -7.66
N GLY A 180 21.34 17.21 -8.68
CA GLY A 180 22.21 16.23 -9.34
C GLY A 180 22.25 14.88 -8.63
N GLY A 181 21.31 14.59 -7.73
CA GLY A 181 21.18 13.26 -7.19
C GLY A 181 20.80 12.23 -8.26
N ASP A 182 21.35 11.02 -8.14
CA ASP A 182 21.29 10.00 -9.19
C ASP A 182 21.17 8.58 -8.60
N LEU A 183 20.93 7.57 -9.45
CA LEU A 183 20.77 6.19 -8.99
C LEU A 183 22.07 5.59 -8.45
N TRP A 184 23.24 6.07 -8.88
CA TRP A 184 24.53 5.64 -8.33
C TRP A 184 24.71 6.12 -6.90
N GLY A 185 24.29 7.34 -6.59
CA GLY A 185 24.26 7.87 -5.24
C GLY A 185 23.35 7.06 -4.32
N ILE A 186 22.23 6.53 -4.84
CA ILE A 186 21.39 5.58 -4.08
C ILE A 186 22.16 4.29 -3.79
N ILE A 187 22.88 3.73 -4.78
CA ILE A 187 23.74 2.54 -4.61
C ILE A 187 24.79 2.79 -3.53
N ASP A 188 25.47 3.94 -3.58
CA ASP A 188 26.52 4.33 -2.64
C ASP A 188 26.00 4.52 -1.19
N ARG A 189 24.67 4.59 -1.02
CA ARG A 189 23.99 4.74 0.29
C ARG A 189 23.18 3.53 0.71
N LEU A 190 23.23 2.41 -0.01
CA LEU A 190 22.50 1.20 0.39
C LEU A 190 22.91 0.70 1.77
N ASP A 191 24.19 0.81 2.14
CA ASP A 191 24.67 0.39 3.46
C ASP A 191 24.03 1.23 4.59
N TYR A 192 23.89 2.55 4.39
CA TYR A 192 23.15 3.43 5.30
C TYR A 192 21.68 3.03 5.44
N LEU A 193 21.03 2.64 4.34
CA LEU A 193 19.63 2.19 4.38
C LEU A 193 19.50 0.86 5.13
N GLN A 194 20.44 -0.07 4.97
CA GLN A 194 20.46 -1.31 5.73
C GLN A 194 20.69 -1.08 7.23
N GLU A 195 21.53 -0.11 7.61
CA GLU A 195 21.71 0.28 9.02
C GLU A 195 20.40 0.81 9.67
N LEU A 196 19.46 1.31 8.87
CA LEU A 196 18.13 1.73 9.30
C LEU A 196 17.08 0.61 9.29
N ASP A 197 17.48 -0.64 9.03
CA ASP A 197 16.59 -1.80 8.82
C ASP A 197 15.62 -1.62 7.63
N VAL A 198 15.95 -0.76 6.68
CA VAL A 198 15.19 -0.61 5.42
C VAL A 198 15.50 -1.79 4.51
N ASN A 199 14.45 -2.45 4.02
CA ASN A 199 14.55 -3.54 3.04
C ASN A 199 13.64 -3.32 1.81
N GLY A 200 13.02 -2.15 1.67
CA GLY A 200 12.30 -1.74 0.49
C GLY A 200 12.59 -0.28 0.14
N ILE A 201 12.87 0.01 -1.13
CA ILE A 201 12.98 1.38 -1.64
C ILE A 201 11.82 1.65 -2.60
N TYR A 202 11.15 2.78 -2.40
CA TYR A 202 10.18 3.33 -3.33
C TYR A 202 10.77 4.58 -3.98
N LEU A 203 11.01 4.54 -5.29
CA LEU A 203 11.52 5.69 -6.02
C LEU A 203 10.37 6.53 -6.56
N ASN A 204 10.46 7.85 -6.39
CA ASN A 204 9.77 8.80 -7.27
C ASN A 204 10.15 8.54 -8.74
N PRO A 205 9.40 9.08 -9.73
CA PRO A 205 9.60 8.73 -11.13
C PRO A 205 11.05 8.94 -11.60
N ILE A 206 11.55 7.99 -12.40
CA ILE A 206 12.93 7.95 -12.89
C ILE A 206 13.06 8.06 -14.41
N PHE A 207 11.94 8.10 -15.12
CA PHE A 207 11.92 8.11 -16.57
C PHE A 207 12.22 9.50 -17.13
N THR A 208 12.71 9.56 -18.36
CA THR A 208 13.13 10.79 -19.04
C THR A 208 12.07 11.89 -18.92
N SER A 209 12.45 13.03 -18.33
CA SER A 209 11.54 14.15 -18.09
C SER A 209 12.30 15.46 -17.92
N PRO A 210 11.71 16.61 -18.33
CA PRO A 210 12.37 17.90 -18.23
C PRO A 210 12.44 18.45 -16.79
N THR A 211 11.72 17.89 -15.82
CA THR A 211 11.71 18.38 -14.43
C THR A 211 12.46 17.44 -13.48
N HIS A 212 12.82 17.92 -12.29
CA HIS A 212 13.46 17.08 -11.27
C HIS A 212 12.52 16.02 -10.68
N HIS A 213 11.20 16.26 -10.68
CA HIS A 213 10.21 15.35 -10.10
C HIS A 213 9.74 14.27 -11.07
N LYS A 214 9.94 14.47 -12.37
CA LYS A 214 9.76 13.48 -13.45
C LYS A 214 8.34 12.92 -13.67
N TYR A 215 7.32 13.40 -12.97
CA TYR A 215 5.91 13.06 -13.23
C TYR A 215 5.42 13.46 -14.64
N ASP A 216 6.03 14.45 -15.28
CA ASP A 216 5.81 14.82 -16.66
C ASP A 216 6.80 14.07 -17.57
N ALA A 217 6.63 12.76 -17.67
CA ALA A 217 7.48 11.90 -18.48
C ALA A 217 7.37 12.24 -19.98
N LEU A 218 8.52 12.31 -20.66
CA LEU A 218 8.65 12.43 -22.12
C LEU A 218 8.64 11.05 -22.78
N ASP A 219 9.29 10.08 -22.14
CA ASP A 219 9.36 8.69 -22.58
C ASP A 219 9.43 7.76 -21.37
N TYR A 220 8.49 6.82 -21.26
CA TYR A 220 8.45 5.83 -20.17
C TYR A 220 9.38 4.63 -20.41
N PHE A 221 9.96 4.53 -21.62
CA PHE A 221 10.84 3.42 -21.99
C PHE A 221 12.33 3.73 -21.76
N GLU A 222 12.63 4.95 -21.33
CA GLU A 222 14.00 5.41 -21.10
C GLU A 222 14.12 5.94 -19.66
N VAL A 223 15.11 5.44 -18.93
CA VAL A 223 15.50 6.02 -17.64
C VAL A 223 16.25 7.31 -17.91
N ASP A 224 15.97 8.35 -17.15
CA ASP A 224 16.53 9.66 -17.41
C ASP A 224 18.07 9.63 -17.38
N PRO A 225 18.76 10.12 -18.42
CA PRO A 225 20.22 10.14 -18.47
C PRO A 225 20.85 10.89 -17.28
N SER A 226 20.17 11.90 -16.72
CA SER A 226 20.68 12.62 -15.55
C SER A 226 20.73 11.75 -14.29
N LEU A 227 20.02 10.61 -14.29
CA LEU A 227 20.01 9.64 -13.20
C LEU A 227 20.92 8.43 -13.46
N GLY A 228 21.59 8.39 -14.63
CA GLY A 228 22.50 7.32 -15.05
C GLY A 228 21.90 6.27 -15.99
N GLY A 229 20.68 6.49 -16.48
CA GLY A 229 20.05 5.64 -17.49
C GLY A 229 19.80 4.20 -17.05
N GLU A 230 19.60 3.33 -18.03
CA GLU A 230 19.26 1.92 -17.80
C GLU A 230 20.37 1.17 -17.05
N GLU A 231 21.63 1.52 -17.31
CA GLU A 231 22.79 0.92 -16.65
C GLU A 231 22.72 1.10 -15.14
N ALA A 232 22.44 2.33 -14.68
CA ALA A 232 22.34 2.64 -13.26
C ALA A 232 21.14 1.95 -12.61
N LEU A 233 20.00 1.84 -13.30
CA LEU A 233 18.83 1.11 -12.80
C LEU A 233 19.10 -0.40 -12.66
N ILE A 234 19.76 -1.01 -13.65
CA ILE A 234 20.15 -2.42 -13.61
C ILE A 234 21.12 -2.65 -12.44
N ALA A 235 22.12 -1.79 -12.28
CA ALA A 235 23.08 -1.87 -11.19
C ALA A 235 22.40 -1.72 -9.82
N LEU A 236 21.48 -0.77 -9.66
CA LEU A 236 20.73 -0.56 -8.42
C LEU A 236 19.84 -1.76 -8.10
N SER A 237 19.06 -2.23 -9.07
CA SER A 237 18.20 -3.40 -8.88
C SER A 237 19.01 -4.62 -8.46
N LYS A 238 20.17 -4.86 -9.11
CA LYS A 238 21.06 -5.95 -8.73
C LYS A 238 21.62 -5.77 -7.31
N ALA A 239 22.18 -4.59 -6.99
CA ALA A 239 22.78 -4.31 -5.70
C ALA A 239 21.78 -4.43 -4.55
N MET A 240 20.52 -4.06 -4.78
CA MET A 240 19.41 -4.24 -3.85
C MET A 240 19.00 -5.71 -3.68
N HIS A 241 18.82 -6.44 -4.78
CA HIS A 241 18.44 -7.85 -4.71
C HIS A 241 19.52 -8.72 -4.07
N ASP A 242 20.81 -8.41 -4.29
CA ASP A 242 21.93 -9.08 -3.62
C ASP A 242 21.90 -8.87 -2.08
N ARG A 243 21.15 -7.87 -1.60
CA ARG A 243 20.92 -7.54 -0.18
C ARG A 243 19.53 -7.99 0.34
N ASP A 244 18.78 -8.78 -0.43
CA ASP A 244 17.36 -9.12 -0.18
C ASP A 244 16.45 -7.88 0.02
N MET A 245 16.81 -6.76 -0.62
CA MET A 245 15.98 -5.56 -0.66
C MET A 245 15.05 -5.56 -1.87
N ARG A 246 13.96 -4.81 -1.80
CA ARG A 246 12.92 -4.71 -2.84
C ARG A 246 12.87 -3.31 -3.42
N LEU A 247 12.71 -3.19 -4.73
CA LEU A 247 12.60 -1.92 -5.44
C LEU A 247 11.18 -1.77 -6.01
N ILE A 248 10.53 -0.64 -5.72
CA ILE A 248 9.28 -0.19 -6.34
C ILE A 248 9.55 1.10 -7.10
N LEU A 249 9.07 1.16 -8.35
CA LEU A 249 9.15 2.36 -9.19
C LEU A 249 7.79 3.05 -9.27
N ASP A 250 7.79 4.37 -9.16
CA ASP A 250 6.64 5.20 -9.50
C ASP A 250 6.55 5.36 -11.04
N ILE A 251 5.38 5.03 -11.60
CA ILE A 251 5.09 5.19 -13.02
C ILE A 251 3.79 5.99 -13.15
N SER A 252 3.90 7.27 -13.51
CA SER A 252 2.73 8.13 -13.72
C SER A 252 2.04 7.81 -15.05
N ILE A 253 1.14 6.82 -15.05
CA ILE A 253 0.38 6.41 -16.25
C ILE A 253 -0.92 7.19 -16.47
N ASN A 254 -1.32 8.03 -15.51
CA ASN A 254 -2.55 8.82 -15.61
C ASN A 254 -2.42 10.01 -16.58
N HIS A 255 -1.21 10.54 -16.76
CA HIS A 255 -0.91 11.69 -17.62
C HIS A 255 0.55 11.64 -18.08
N THR A 256 0.89 12.38 -19.15
CA THR A 256 2.26 12.51 -19.70
C THR A 256 2.59 14.00 -19.90
N SER A 257 3.85 14.34 -20.18
CA SER A 257 4.24 15.73 -20.47
C SER A 257 3.53 16.25 -21.73
N SER A 258 3.25 17.55 -21.77
CA SER A 258 2.84 18.24 -23.01
C SER A 258 3.93 18.20 -24.09
N SER A 259 5.17 17.89 -23.74
CA SER A 259 6.29 17.69 -24.68
C SER A 259 6.55 16.22 -25.02
N SER A 260 5.74 15.29 -24.50
CA SER A 260 5.86 13.86 -24.79
C SER A 260 5.62 13.56 -26.28
N LYS A 261 6.32 12.54 -26.81
CA LYS A 261 6.12 12.06 -28.19
C LYS A 261 4.69 11.60 -28.49
N TRP A 262 3.91 11.29 -27.45
CA TRP A 262 2.50 10.88 -27.59
C TRP A 262 1.53 12.06 -27.60
N PHE A 263 1.90 13.17 -26.95
CA PHE A 263 1.08 14.38 -26.94
C PHE A 263 1.42 15.27 -28.15
N ASN A 264 2.71 15.49 -28.40
CA ASN A 264 3.18 16.51 -29.33
C ASN A 264 3.87 15.93 -30.57
N LYS A 265 3.34 14.83 -31.12
CA LYS A 265 3.95 14.16 -32.29
C LYS A 265 3.95 15.05 -33.55
N THR A 266 2.95 15.92 -33.69
CA THR A 266 2.72 16.76 -34.89
C THR A 266 2.91 18.26 -34.62
N CYS A 267 3.21 18.68 -33.39
CA CYS A 267 3.27 20.10 -33.01
C CYS A 267 1.97 20.87 -33.24
N GLU A 268 0.82 20.18 -33.24
CA GLU A 268 -0.50 20.80 -33.43
C GLU A 268 -1.16 21.08 -32.07
N PHE A 269 -1.31 22.35 -31.74
CA PHE A 269 -2.11 22.81 -30.60
C PHE A 269 -3.37 23.47 -31.15
N TYR A 270 -4.54 22.97 -30.77
CA TYR A 270 -5.81 23.60 -31.15
C TYR A 270 -6.09 24.77 -30.20
N ASP A 271 -6.34 25.95 -30.76
CA ASP A 271 -6.92 27.03 -29.98
C ASP A 271 -8.25 26.59 -29.40
N LYS A 272 -8.45 26.87 -28.11
CA LYS A 272 -9.75 26.71 -27.48
C LYS A 272 -10.66 27.81 -28.03
N SER A 273 -11.65 27.42 -28.84
CA SER A 273 -12.73 28.31 -29.31
C SER A 273 -13.44 29.00 -28.15
#